data_AF-A0A804UAX3-F1
#
_entry.id   AF-A0A804UAX3-F1
#
_cell.length_a   1.000
_cell.length_b   1.000
_cell.length_c   1.000
_cell.angle_alpha   90.00
_cell.angle_beta   90.00
_cell.angle_gamma   90.00
#
_symmetry.space_group_name_H-M   'P 1'
#
loop_
_entity.id
_entity.type
_entity.pdbx_description
1 polymer ?
#
loop_
_entity_poly.entity_id
_entity_poly.type
_entity_poly.pdbx_seq_one_letter_code
_entity_poly.pdbx_strand_id
1 'polypeptide(L)'
;MEASSSLHFQVSGFSLSKIWLCLFLVLVLQNCSPALSDSPYLVGMGSYDITGPATDVNMMGYANAEQIASRIHFRLKARAFIVAEPNGKRVVFVNLDACMASQLVTIKVLERLKAM
;
A
#
# COMPACT_ATOMS: atom_id res chain seq x y z
N MET A 1 56.05 -55.76 8.32
CA MET A 1 56.84 -54.91 7.42
C MET A 1 55.96 -54.61 6.21
N GLU A 2 55.75 -53.31 6.00
CA GLU A 2 55.07 -52.58 4.92
C GLU A 2 53.92 -53.26 4.13
N ALA A 3 52.73 -52.66 4.21
CA ALA A 3 52.14 -51.90 3.10
C ALA A 3 50.61 -51.84 3.25
N SER A 4 50.08 -50.75 3.83
CA SER A 4 48.70 -50.28 3.60
C SER A 4 48.49 -48.93 4.27
N SER A 5 47.94 -47.98 3.51
CA SER A 5 47.38 -46.68 3.92
C SER A 5 48.27 -45.43 3.74
N SER A 6 48.04 -44.76 2.62
CA SER A 6 48.15 -43.30 2.51
C SER A 6 47.30 -42.86 1.31
N LEU A 7 45.98 -42.91 1.48
CA LEU A 7 45.06 -42.14 0.64
C LEU A 7 45.09 -40.70 1.15
N HIS A 8 45.80 -39.84 0.43
CA HIS A 8 45.80 -38.40 0.63
C HIS A 8 44.40 -37.82 0.39
N PHE A 9 43.73 -37.42 1.47
CA PHE A 9 42.51 -36.62 1.43
C PHE A 9 42.88 -35.14 1.27
N GLN A 10 42.65 -34.61 0.07
CA GLN A 10 42.94 -33.21 -0.28
C GLN A 10 41.80 -32.31 0.18
N VAL A 11 41.93 -31.72 1.38
CA VAL A 11 41.07 -30.61 1.83
C VAL A 11 41.62 -29.32 1.22
N SER A 12 41.00 -28.83 0.15
CA SER A 12 41.41 -27.57 -0.48
C SER A 12 41.25 -26.41 0.51
N GLY A 13 42.36 -25.77 0.87
CA GLY A 13 42.40 -24.65 1.80
C GLY A 13 41.54 -23.47 1.34
N PHE A 14 40.51 -23.15 2.12
CA PHE A 14 39.77 -21.90 1.97
C PHE A 14 40.72 -20.72 2.24
N SER A 15 40.95 -19.87 1.24
CA SER A 15 41.74 -18.64 1.40
C SER A 15 41.10 -17.72 2.45
N LEU A 16 41.91 -17.21 3.39
CA LEU A 16 41.51 -16.25 4.43
C LEU A 16 40.73 -15.04 3.88
N SER A 17 41.00 -14.64 2.64
CA SER A 17 40.27 -13.57 1.94
C SER A 17 38.79 -13.92 1.72
N LYS A 18 38.46 -15.18 1.40
CA LYS A 18 37.06 -15.62 1.26
C LYS A 18 36.33 -15.59 2.60
N ILE A 19 37.01 -15.94 3.70
CA ILE A 19 36.44 -15.89 5.05
C ILE A 19 36.13 -14.45 5.45
N TRP A 20 37.05 -13.52 5.18
CA TRP A 20 36.85 -12.09 5.47
C TRP A 20 35.74 -11.48 4.61
N LEU A 21 35.66 -11.85 3.33
CA LEU A 21 34.57 -11.45 2.45
C LEU A 21 33.21 -11.99 2.93
N CYS A 22 33.14 -13.26 3.36
CA CYS A 22 31.92 -13.83 3.94
C CYS A 22 31.54 -13.13 5.25
N LEU A 23 32.50 -12.87 6.14
CA LEU A 23 32.26 -12.12 7.38
C LEU A 23 31.75 -10.70 7.07
N PHE A 24 32.36 -10.02 6.11
CA PHE A 24 31.91 -8.69 5.68
C PHE A 24 30.50 -8.74 5.10
N LEU A 25 30.19 -9.73 4.24
CA LEU A 25 28.86 -9.91 3.67
C LEU A 25 27.82 -10.21 4.76
N VAL A 26 28.13 -11.07 5.73
CA VAL A 26 27.25 -11.35 6.88
C VAL A 26 27.04 -10.09 7.72
N LEU A 27 28.09 -9.29 7.94
CA LEU A 27 27.98 -8.02 8.67
C LEU A 27 27.11 -7.01 7.92
N VAL A 28 27.25 -6.92 6.60
CA VAL A 28 26.40 -6.07 5.74
C VAL A 28 24.95 -6.56 5.77
N LEU A 29 24.71 -7.88 5.70
CA LEU A 29 23.36 -8.45 5.79
C LEU A 29 22.72 -8.22 7.15
N GLN A 30 23.48 -8.30 8.25
CA GLN A 30 22.98 -8.01 9.60
C GLN A 30 22.64 -6.53 9.79
N ASN A 31 23.42 -5.62 9.21
CA ASN A 31 23.10 -4.18 9.20
C ASN A 31 21.97 -3.84 8.20
N CYS A 32 21.67 -4.75 7.27
CA CYS A 32 20.57 -4.62 6.31
C CYS A 32 19.27 -5.23 6.84
N SER A 33 19.18 -5.65 8.11
CA SER A 33 17.88 -5.77 8.78
C SER A 33 17.31 -4.36 8.88
N PRO A 34 16.39 -3.95 7.99
CA PRO A 34 15.76 -2.66 8.13
C PRO A 34 14.97 -2.74 9.44
N ALA A 35 14.72 -1.61 10.08
CA ALA A 35 13.74 -1.52 11.15
C ALA A 35 12.34 -1.88 10.61
N LEU A 36 12.07 -3.17 10.39
CA LEU A 36 10.76 -3.76 10.21
C LEU A 36 10.16 -3.89 11.62
N SER A 37 10.04 -2.75 12.31
CA SER A 37 9.09 -2.69 13.40
C SER A 37 7.74 -2.86 12.75
N ASP A 38 7.01 -3.90 13.14
CA ASP A 38 5.63 -4.08 12.72
C ASP A 38 4.88 -2.78 13.04
N SER A 39 4.23 -2.20 12.04
CA SER A 39 3.46 -0.99 12.27
C SER A 39 2.35 -1.35 13.26
N PRO A 40 2.16 -0.60 14.36
CA PRO A 40 1.08 -0.88 15.29
C PRO A 40 -0.31 -0.72 14.64
N TYR A 41 -0.36 -0.19 13.42
CA TYR A 41 -1.58 0.00 12.64
C TYR A 41 -1.52 -0.71 11.29
N LEU A 42 -2.64 -1.30 10.92
CA LEU A 42 -2.96 -1.74 9.57
C LEU A 42 -3.50 -0.55 8.77
N VAL A 43 -2.90 -0.27 7.61
CA VAL A 43 -3.30 0.81 6.73
C VAL A 43 -3.78 0.24 5.40
N GLY A 44 -4.98 0.64 4.99
CA GLY A 44 -5.58 0.28 3.70
C GLY A 44 -5.86 1.53 2.87
N MET A 45 -5.68 1.43 1.56
CA MET A 45 -5.98 2.50 0.62
C MET A 45 -6.86 1.96 -0.51
N GLY A 46 -7.87 2.73 -0.92
CA GLY A 46 -8.76 2.36 -2.02
C GLY A 46 -9.13 3.58 -2.85
N SER A 47 -9.28 3.39 -4.16
CA SER A 47 -9.77 4.45 -5.05
C SER A 47 -10.77 3.89 -6.04
N TYR A 48 -11.88 4.60 -6.24
CA TYR A 48 -12.97 4.16 -7.12
C TYR A 48 -13.57 5.35 -7.91
N ASP A 49 -14.08 5.09 -9.11
CA ASP A 49 -14.73 6.09 -9.96
C ASP A 49 -16.09 6.48 -9.39
N ILE A 50 -16.34 7.79 -9.25
CA ILE A 50 -17.61 8.37 -8.79
C ILE A 50 -18.19 9.36 -9.81
N THR A 51 -17.70 9.33 -11.05
CA THR A 51 -18.14 10.26 -12.10
C THR A 51 -19.63 10.09 -12.39
N GLY A 52 -20.38 11.18 -12.25
CA GLY A 52 -21.79 11.25 -12.63
C GLY A 52 -22.01 11.30 -14.15
N PRO A 53 -23.19 11.73 -14.60
CA PRO A 53 -23.49 11.89 -16.01
C PRO A 53 -22.52 12.85 -16.71
N ALA A 54 -22.04 12.46 -17.90
CA ALA A 54 -21.03 13.20 -18.65
C ALA A 54 -21.59 14.43 -19.40
N THR A 55 -22.91 14.45 -19.63
CA THR A 55 -23.62 15.50 -20.37
C THR A 55 -25.00 15.74 -19.75
N ASP A 56 -25.62 16.87 -20.11
CA ASP A 56 -27.03 17.18 -19.85
C ASP A 56 -27.42 17.29 -18.36
N VAL A 57 -26.42 17.56 -17.50
CA VAL A 57 -26.61 17.83 -16.08
C VAL A 57 -25.90 19.11 -15.66
N ASN A 58 -26.55 19.90 -14.81
CA ASN A 58 -25.95 21.13 -14.27
C ASN A 58 -24.76 20.80 -13.35
N MET A 59 -23.67 21.54 -13.48
CA MET A 59 -22.50 21.42 -12.63
C MET A 59 -22.73 22.05 -11.25
N MET A 60 -22.29 21.36 -10.19
CA MET A 60 -22.38 21.88 -8.83
C MET A 60 -21.24 22.87 -8.53
N GLY A 61 -21.56 24.03 -7.96
CA GLY A 61 -20.57 24.96 -7.39
C GLY A 61 -20.83 26.44 -7.72
N TYR A 62 -20.98 26.78 -9.00
CA TYR A 62 -21.09 28.18 -9.44
C TYR A 62 -22.50 28.77 -9.37
N ALA A 63 -23.51 27.96 -9.01
CA ALA A 63 -24.92 28.37 -9.00
C ALA A 63 -25.41 28.99 -10.33
N ASN A 64 -24.81 28.59 -11.45
CA ASN A 64 -25.19 29.03 -12.79
C ASN A 64 -26.02 27.95 -13.49
N ALA A 65 -27.25 28.27 -13.87
CA ALA A 65 -28.14 27.34 -14.58
C ALA A 65 -27.68 27.01 -16.00
N GLU A 66 -26.92 27.91 -16.64
CA GLU A 66 -26.38 27.73 -17.99
C GLU A 66 -25.13 26.82 -18.01
N GLN A 67 -24.57 26.51 -16.83
CA GLN A 67 -23.38 25.66 -16.73
C GLN A 67 -23.74 24.17 -16.74
N ILE A 68 -23.95 23.64 -17.95
CA ILE A 68 -24.30 22.24 -18.17
C ILE A 68 -23.05 21.46 -18.59
N ALA A 69 -22.85 20.29 -17.99
CA ALA A 69 -21.79 19.36 -18.40
C ALA A 69 -21.97 18.96 -19.87
N SER A 70 -20.88 18.93 -20.63
CA SER A 70 -20.89 18.56 -22.07
C SER A 70 -19.86 17.50 -22.44
N ARG A 71 -18.86 17.27 -21.57
CA ARG A 71 -17.82 16.25 -21.72
C ARG A 71 -17.09 16.04 -20.39
N ILE A 72 -16.37 14.92 -20.28
CA ILE A 72 -15.43 14.63 -19.20
C ILE A 72 -14.02 15.08 -19.61
N HIS A 73 -13.39 15.96 -18.83
CA HIS A 73 -11.95 16.24 -18.95
C HIS A 73 -11.12 15.21 -18.15
N PHE A 74 -11.46 15.01 -16.88
CA PHE A 74 -10.95 13.92 -16.03
C PHE A 74 -12.09 13.27 -15.27
N ARG A 75 -11.95 11.98 -14.95
CA ARG A 75 -12.89 11.25 -14.09
C ARG A 75 -12.73 11.67 -12.64
N LEU A 76 -13.85 11.73 -11.92
CA LEU A 76 -13.90 12.03 -10.49
C LEU A 76 -13.71 10.75 -9.68
N LYS A 77 -12.93 10.79 -8.61
CA LYS A 77 -12.68 9.61 -7.77
C LYS A 77 -13.05 9.84 -6.30
N ALA A 78 -13.49 8.76 -5.65
CA ALA A 78 -13.41 8.62 -4.20
C ALA A 78 -12.07 7.98 -3.84
N ARG A 79 -11.42 8.47 -2.79
CA ARG A 79 -10.14 7.96 -2.27
C ARG A 79 -10.31 7.72 -0.78
N ALA A 80 -10.32 6.45 -0.39
CA ALA A 80 -10.49 6.01 0.98
C ALA A 80 -9.14 5.61 1.59
N PHE A 81 -8.92 6.07 2.82
CA PHE A 81 -7.77 5.73 3.66
C PHE A 81 -8.32 5.16 4.95
N ILE A 82 -8.00 3.90 5.23
CA ILE A 82 -8.45 3.18 6.42
C ILE A 82 -7.24 2.95 7.30
N VAL A 83 -7.36 3.31 8.58
CA VAL A 83 -6.36 3.00 9.61
C VAL A 83 -7.05 2.18 10.68
N ALA A 84 -6.46 1.04 11.01
CA ALA A 84 -7.00 0.07 11.94
C ALA A 84 -5.92 -0.40 12.91
N GLU A 85 -6.26 -0.54 14.18
CA GLU A 85 -5.47 -1.37 15.11
C GLU A 85 -5.71 -2.86 14.79
N PRO A 86 -4.71 -3.75 14.90
CA PRO A 86 -4.85 -5.17 14.57
C PRO A 86 -6.06 -5.86 15.23
N ASN A 87 -6.40 -5.46 16.45
CA ASN A 87 -7.53 -6.00 17.22
C ASN A 87 -8.41 -4.90 17.82
N GLY A 88 -8.43 -3.71 17.22
CA GLY A 88 -9.00 -2.53 17.87
C GLY A 88 -9.86 -1.66 16.95
N LYS A 89 -9.80 -0.35 17.20
CA LYS A 89 -10.65 0.61 16.51
C LYS A 89 -10.22 0.78 15.06
N ARG A 90 -11.20 1.13 14.22
CA ARG A 90 -11.00 1.44 12.81
C ARG A 90 -11.56 2.81 12.50
N VAL A 91 -10.80 3.58 11.73
CA VAL A 91 -11.23 4.88 11.21
C VAL A 91 -11.02 4.88 9.71
N VAL A 92 -11.99 5.42 8.98
CA VAL A 92 -11.90 5.63 7.54
C VAL A 92 -12.06 7.12 7.24
N PHE A 93 -11.13 7.65 6.46
CA PHE A 93 -11.23 8.98 5.85
C PHE A 93 -11.43 8.81 4.34
N VAL A 94 -12.44 9.47 3.78
CA VAL A 94 -12.73 9.42 2.34
C VAL A 94 -12.68 10.83 1.78
N ASN A 95 -11.71 11.08 0.90
CA ASN A 95 -11.69 12.28 0.07
C ASN A 95 -12.47 12.04 -1.22
N LEU A 96 -13.30 13.00 -1.60
CA LEU A 96 -14.13 12.92 -2.81
C LEU A 96 -13.72 14.04 -3.76
N ASP A 97 -13.52 13.72 -5.03
CA ASP A 97 -13.42 14.73 -6.09
C ASP A 97 -14.83 15.26 -6.41
N ALA A 98 -15.41 16.03 -5.49
CA ALA A 98 -16.75 16.60 -5.58
C ALA A 98 -16.79 17.99 -4.92
N CYS A 99 -17.77 18.82 -5.28
CA CYS A 99 -17.92 20.18 -4.74
C CYS A 99 -18.13 20.18 -3.22
N MET A 100 -19.00 19.31 -2.71
CA MET A 100 -19.31 19.18 -1.28
C MET A 100 -19.70 17.75 -0.93
N ALA A 101 -19.50 17.35 0.32
CA ALA A 101 -20.03 16.10 0.86
C ALA A 101 -21.52 16.30 1.26
N SER A 102 -22.43 15.68 0.50
CA SER A 102 -23.85 15.71 0.81
C SER A 102 -24.18 14.84 2.03
N GLN A 103 -24.96 15.37 2.97
CA GLN A 103 -25.45 14.62 4.11
C GLN A 103 -26.24 13.37 3.68
N LEU A 104 -27.04 13.47 2.60
CA LEU A 104 -27.79 12.34 2.06
C LEU A 104 -26.85 11.24 1.58
N VAL A 105 -25.77 11.60 0.88
CA VAL A 105 -24.77 10.64 0.41
C VAL A 105 -24.13 9.95 1.61
N THR A 106 -23.74 10.70 2.65
CA THR A 106 -23.19 10.12 3.88
C THR A 106 -24.14 9.13 4.53
N ILE A 107 -25.42 9.48 4.70
CA ILE A 107 -26.43 8.59 5.29
C ILE A 107 -26.56 7.31 4.46
N LYS A 108 -26.71 7.41 3.13
CA LYS A 108 -26.88 6.25 2.25
C LYS A 108 -25.64 5.36 2.18
N VAL A 109 -24.45 5.93 2.24
CA VAL A 109 -23.21 5.16 2.33
C VAL A 109 -23.15 4.39 3.65
N LEU A 110 -23.45 5.04 4.77
CA LEU A 110 -23.47 4.39 6.08
C LEU A 110 -24.53 3.29 6.19
N GLU A 111 -25.72 3.49 5.60
CA GLU A 111 -26.75 2.44 5.50
C GLU A 111 -26.23 1.21 4.74
N ARG A 112 -25.58 1.41 3.58
CA ARG A 112 -25.02 0.31 2.78
C ARG A 112 -23.89 -0.42 3.49
N LEU A 113 -22.99 0.32 4.16
CA LEU A 113 -21.88 -0.27 4.90
C LEU A 113 -22.34 -1.09 6.12
N LYS A 114 -23.44 -0.70 6.76
CA LYS A 114 -24.04 -1.46 7.87
C LYS A 114 -24.77 -2.72 7.43
N ALA A 115 -25.17 -2.79 6.16
CA ALA A 115 -25.88 -3.94 5.58
C ALA A 115 -24.93 -5.00 5.01
N MET A 116 -23.62 -4.72 4.97
CA MET A 116 -22.55 -5.67 4.61
C MET A 116 -22.11 -6.44 5.86
#